data_AF-A0A7U7J208-F1
#
_entry.id   AF-A0A7U7J208-F1
#
_cell.length_a   1.000
_cell.length_b   1.000
_cell.length_c   1.000
_cell.angle_alpha   90.00
_cell.angle_beta   90.00
_cell.angle_gamma   90.00
#
_symmetry.space_group_name_H-M   'P 1'
#
loop_
_entity.id
_entity.type
_entity.pdbx_description
1 polymer ?
#
loop_
_entity_poly.entity_id
_entity_poly.type
_entity_poly.pdbx_seq_one_letter_code
_entity_poly.pdbx_strand_id
1 'polypeptide(L)'
;MLPGMSQFPSFRPSCFRKLVPVLFLGSLCLASQAWAGGAARTDDDDPAVNAKGVVVNNILAVLRVSPNSAGNQCLKTLDEMRKVQKQLDDEETAQRSFDVGLLRDVLESDMESVIASCGRDARTACGGGVAGQNARLGKICNQLSELDSEDQGDDLQ
;
A
#
# COMPACT_ATOMS: atom_id res chain seq x y z
N MET A 1 48.78 -39.58 11.78
CA MET A 1 48.59 -39.09 10.40
C MET A 1 47.55 -37.98 10.41
N LEU A 2 47.91 -36.78 9.95
CA LEU A 2 47.03 -35.67 9.56
C LEU A 2 47.32 -35.41 8.07
N PRO A 3 46.51 -34.67 7.30
CA PRO A 3 45.24 -34.02 7.63
C PRO A 3 44.15 -34.24 6.55
N GLY A 4 42.94 -33.74 6.84
CA GLY A 4 41.88 -33.57 5.85
C GLY A 4 42.20 -32.48 4.81
N MET A 5 41.49 -32.53 3.69
CA MET A 5 41.47 -31.44 2.71
C MET A 5 40.10 -31.38 2.03
N SER A 6 39.51 -30.21 2.19
CA SER A 6 38.38 -29.64 1.49
C SER A 6 38.67 -29.47 -0.01
N GLN A 7 37.61 -29.09 -0.74
CA GLN A 7 37.59 -28.00 -1.73
C GLN A 7 37.25 -28.38 -3.18
N PHE A 8 36.13 -27.81 -3.64
CA PHE A 8 35.62 -27.78 -5.02
C PHE A 8 36.60 -27.13 -6.01
N PRO A 9 36.41 -27.38 -7.31
CA PRO A 9 36.18 -26.23 -8.18
C PRO A 9 35.05 -26.40 -9.21
N SER A 10 34.50 -25.24 -9.56
CA SER A 10 33.49 -24.93 -10.57
C SER A 10 34.07 -24.96 -11.99
N PHE A 11 33.42 -25.58 -12.99
CA PHE A 11 33.67 -25.35 -14.43
C PHE A 11 32.45 -25.75 -15.29
N ARG A 12 31.78 -24.75 -15.92
CA ARG A 12 30.87 -24.88 -17.10
C ARG A 12 31.73 -25.20 -18.36
N PRO A 13 31.23 -25.42 -19.63
CA PRO A 13 29.89 -25.23 -20.23
C PRO A 13 29.49 -26.28 -21.35
N SER A 14 28.37 -26.02 -22.03
CA SER A 14 28.08 -26.34 -23.45
C SER A 14 27.66 -27.76 -23.88
N CYS A 15 26.36 -27.92 -24.16
CA CYS A 15 25.86 -28.80 -25.23
C CYS A 15 24.72 -28.12 -26.01
N PHE A 16 25.11 -27.55 -27.15
CA PHE A 16 24.46 -27.61 -28.45
C PHE A 16 22.92 -27.77 -28.54
N ARG A 17 22.27 -26.64 -28.83
CA ARG A 17 21.66 -26.32 -30.15
C ARG A 17 21.03 -27.52 -30.90
N LYS A 18 19.70 -27.57 -30.91
CA LYS A 18 18.88 -27.82 -32.12
C LYS A 18 17.47 -27.23 -31.95
N LEU A 19 17.15 -26.26 -32.81
CA LEU A 19 15.79 -25.81 -33.17
C LEU A 19 15.03 -27.01 -33.80
N VAL A 20 13.69 -27.10 -33.85
CA VAL A 20 12.65 -26.28 -34.50
C VAL A 20 11.24 -26.81 -34.00
N PRO A 21 10.05 -26.34 -34.46
CA PRO A 21 9.21 -25.24 -33.95
C PRO A 21 7.74 -25.60 -33.58
N VAL A 22 7.07 -24.67 -32.87
CA VAL A 22 5.66 -24.19 -33.08
C VAL A 22 4.52 -25.21 -33.05
N LEU A 23 3.67 -25.19 -32.00
CA LEU A 23 2.31 -24.57 -31.96
C LEU A 23 1.48 -25.07 -30.74
N PHE A 24 0.61 -24.18 -30.26
CA PHE A 24 -0.58 -24.37 -29.39
C PHE A 24 -0.51 -23.98 -27.90
N LEU A 25 -0.99 -22.73 -27.68
CA LEU A 25 -1.94 -22.27 -26.67
C LEU A 25 -1.53 -22.24 -25.18
N GLY A 26 -1.13 -21.03 -24.77
CA GLY A 26 -1.86 -20.25 -23.77
C GLY A 26 -2.19 -20.93 -22.45
N SER A 27 -1.38 -20.66 -21.42
CA SER A 27 -1.92 -20.56 -20.07
C SER A 27 -1.02 -19.68 -19.20
N LEU A 28 -1.60 -18.52 -18.89
CA LEU A 28 -1.37 -17.65 -17.73
C LEU A 28 0.04 -17.13 -17.48
N CYS A 29 0.22 -15.89 -17.93
CA CYS A 29 0.87 -14.84 -17.17
C CYS A 29 0.58 -14.98 -15.66
N LEU A 30 1.54 -15.50 -14.89
CA LEU A 30 1.80 -14.95 -13.57
C LEU A 30 2.72 -13.74 -13.75
N ALA A 31 2.20 -12.74 -14.49
CA ALA A 31 2.36 -11.40 -14.00
C ALA A 31 1.67 -11.44 -12.64
N SER A 32 2.45 -11.63 -11.58
CA SER A 32 2.07 -11.11 -10.28
C SER A 32 1.82 -9.65 -10.54
N GLN A 33 0.56 -9.33 -10.83
CA GLN A 33 0.05 -7.99 -10.78
C GLN A 33 0.16 -7.65 -9.30
N ALA A 34 1.37 -7.25 -8.90
CA ALA A 34 1.54 -6.20 -7.93
C ALA A 34 0.81 -5.01 -8.56
N TRP A 35 -0.52 -5.01 -8.44
CA TRP A 35 -1.24 -3.77 -8.37
C TRP A 35 -0.62 -3.05 -7.20
N ALA A 36 0.34 -2.18 -7.53
CA ALA A 36 0.99 -1.22 -6.67
C ALA A 36 -0.06 -0.20 -6.21
N GLY A 37 -1.12 -0.69 -5.56
CA GLY A 37 -1.98 0.13 -4.74
C GLY A 37 -1.17 0.47 -3.51
N GLY A 38 -0.36 1.52 -3.62
CA GLY A 38 0.50 2.03 -2.55
C GLY A 38 -0.27 2.06 -1.24
N ALA A 39 0.22 1.31 -0.28
CA ALA A 39 -0.19 1.45 1.10
C ALA A 39 0.27 2.83 1.60
N ALA A 40 -0.50 3.44 2.49
CA ALA A 40 0.03 4.54 3.28
C ALA A 40 1.16 4.01 4.17
N ARG A 41 2.22 4.80 4.27
CA ARG A 41 3.34 4.56 5.16
C ARG A 41 2.89 4.45 6.61
N THR A 42 3.57 3.57 7.32
CA THR A 42 3.51 3.44 8.77
C THR A 42 4.95 3.44 9.24
N ASP A 43 5.23 4.15 10.32
CA ASP A 43 6.56 4.29 10.89
C ASP A 43 6.50 3.82 12.34
N ASP A 44 7.33 2.83 12.69
CA ASP A 44 7.27 2.18 14.01
C ASP A 44 7.77 3.11 15.14
N ASP A 45 8.56 4.13 14.80
CA ASP A 45 9.09 5.11 15.74
C ASP A 45 8.14 6.32 15.93
N ASP A 46 7.05 6.38 15.16
CA ASP A 46 6.10 7.50 15.15
C ASP A 46 4.64 7.03 15.23
N PRO A 47 4.07 7.03 16.44
CA PRO A 47 2.73 6.50 16.65
C PRO A 47 1.64 7.33 15.95
N ALA A 48 1.87 8.62 15.68
CA ALA A 48 0.90 9.48 15.02
C ALA A 48 0.76 9.11 13.53
N VAL A 49 1.90 8.96 12.84
CA VAL A 49 1.95 8.50 11.44
C VAL A 49 1.41 7.09 11.31
N ASN A 50 1.71 6.19 12.25
CA ASN A 50 1.21 4.82 12.23
C ASN A 50 -0.33 4.75 12.36
N ALA A 51 -0.91 5.49 13.31
CA ALA A 51 -2.37 5.49 13.52
C ALA A 51 -3.11 5.96 12.26
N LYS A 52 -2.70 7.08 11.66
CA LYS A 52 -3.30 7.60 10.42
C LYS A 52 -3.03 6.68 9.23
N GLY A 53 -1.82 6.16 9.11
CA GLY A 53 -1.43 5.22 8.05
C GLY A 53 -2.29 3.95 8.04
N VAL A 54 -2.63 3.40 9.21
CA VAL A 54 -3.55 2.25 9.32
C VAL A 54 -4.95 2.60 8.80
N VAL A 55 -5.49 3.76 9.16
CA VAL A 55 -6.81 4.21 8.69
C VAL A 55 -6.81 4.42 7.18
N VAL A 56 -5.81 5.08 6.62
CA VAL A 56 -5.68 5.25 5.16
C VAL A 56 -5.56 3.91 4.46
N ASN A 57 -4.80 2.96 5.01
CA ASN A 57 -4.68 1.62 4.46
C ASN A 57 -6.00 0.84 4.44
N ASN A 58 -6.83 1.03 5.47
CA ASN A 58 -8.17 0.48 5.56
C ASN A 58 -9.12 1.09 4.51
N ILE A 59 -9.13 2.42 4.36
CA ILE A 59 -9.86 3.13 3.30
C ILE A 59 -9.46 2.60 1.92
N LEU A 60 -8.14 2.52 1.66
CA LEU A 60 -7.60 1.99 0.42
C LEU A 60 -7.99 0.52 0.20
N ALA A 61 -8.10 -0.29 1.25
CA ALA A 61 -8.51 -1.69 1.11
C ALA A 61 -9.96 -1.80 0.60
N VAL A 62 -10.85 -0.93 1.08
CA VAL A 62 -12.25 -0.87 0.62
C VAL A 62 -12.33 -0.33 -0.81
N LEU A 63 -11.65 0.78 -1.10
CA LEU A 63 -11.67 1.41 -2.42
C LEU A 63 -11.00 0.56 -3.51
N ARG A 64 -10.03 -0.31 -3.17
CA ARG A 64 -9.48 -1.29 -4.12
C ARG A 64 -10.54 -2.28 -4.61
N VAL A 65 -11.55 -2.57 -3.80
CA VAL A 65 -12.64 -3.49 -4.14
C VAL A 65 -13.77 -2.78 -4.87
N SER A 66 -14.00 -1.50 -4.56
CA SER A 66 -14.96 -0.65 -5.26
C SER A 66 -14.30 0.65 -5.75
N PRO A 67 -13.49 0.60 -6.82
CA PRO A 67 -12.77 1.77 -7.32
C PRO A 67 -13.71 2.84 -7.88
N ASN A 68 -14.89 2.44 -8.35
CA ASN A 68 -15.92 3.36 -8.85
C ASN A 68 -16.57 4.21 -7.75
N SER A 69 -16.36 3.85 -6.47
CA SER A 69 -16.85 4.62 -5.33
C SER A 69 -15.91 5.76 -4.94
N ALA A 70 -14.66 5.77 -5.44
CA ALA A 70 -13.71 6.85 -5.17
C ALA A 70 -14.02 8.06 -6.06
N GLY A 71 -14.34 9.19 -5.44
CA GLY A 71 -14.51 10.46 -6.13
C GLY A 71 -13.18 11.04 -6.63
N ASN A 72 -13.26 11.96 -7.59
CA ASN A 72 -12.07 12.62 -8.16
C ASN A 72 -11.21 13.34 -7.11
N GLN A 73 -11.83 13.88 -6.05
CA GLN A 73 -11.10 14.52 -4.95
C GLN A 73 -10.29 13.52 -4.14
N CYS A 74 -10.90 12.38 -3.76
CA CYS A 74 -10.19 11.31 -3.08
C CYS A 74 -8.98 10.82 -3.90
N LEU A 75 -9.17 10.59 -5.20
CA LEU A 75 -8.08 10.15 -6.09
C LEU A 75 -6.95 11.18 -6.20
N LYS A 76 -7.29 12.47 -6.25
CA LYS A 76 -6.30 13.55 -6.29
C LYS A 76 -5.49 13.61 -4.99
N THR A 77 -6.14 13.56 -3.83
CA THR A 77 -5.45 13.60 -2.53
C THR A 77 -4.57 12.37 -2.33
N LEU A 78 -5.04 11.19 -2.75
CA LEU A 78 -4.23 9.96 -2.73
C LEU A 78 -2.98 10.04 -3.61
N ASP A 79 -3.04 10.77 -4.73
CA ASP A 79 -1.90 10.98 -5.60
C ASP A 79 -0.86 11.93 -4.96
N GLU A 80 -1.31 13.02 -4.35
CA GLU A 80 -0.42 13.94 -3.61
C GLU A 80 0.27 13.23 -2.44
N MET A 81 -0.50 12.51 -1.59
CA MET A 81 0.06 11.70 -0.50
C MET A 81 1.11 10.70 -1.00
N ARG A 82 0.89 10.10 -2.18
CA ARG A 82 1.85 9.14 -2.76
C ARG A 82 3.12 9.84 -3.26
N LYS A 83 3.01 11.06 -3.80
CA LYS A 83 4.19 11.85 -4.21
C LYS A 83 5.07 12.16 -3.01
N VAL A 84 4.48 12.56 -1.89
CA VAL A 84 5.22 12.88 -0.67
C VAL A 84 5.89 11.63 -0.09
N GLN A 85 5.19 10.49 -0.03
CA GLN A 85 5.80 9.22 0.38
C GLN A 85 6.99 8.80 -0.48
N LYS A 86 6.91 9.06 -1.80
CA LYS A 86 8.01 8.77 -2.72
C LYS A 86 9.19 9.71 -2.52
N GLN A 87 8.94 10.99 -2.27
CA GLN A 87 10.00 11.94 -1.93
C GLN A 87 10.70 11.53 -0.64
N LEU A 88 9.94 11.07 0.36
CA LEU A 88 10.48 10.55 1.61
C LEU A 88 11.39 9.32 1.39
N ASP A 89 10.96 8.36 0.56
CA ASP A 89 11.79 7.21 0.16
C ASP A 89 13.13 7.62 -0.47
N ASP A 90 13.05 8.57 -1.41
CA ASP A 90 14.21 9.03 -2.17
C ASP A 90 15.20 9.77 -1.26
N GLU A 91 14.71 10.55 -0.28
CA GLU A 91 15.53 11.29 0.69
C GLU A 91 16.15 10.39 1.77
N GLU A 92 15.37 9.46 2.34
CA GLU A 92 15.88 8.45 3.29
C GLU A 92 16.96 7.58 2.64
N THR A 93 16.73 7.13 1.41
CA THR A 93 17.70 6.32 0.66
C THR A 93 18.96 7.12 0.31
N ALA A 94 18.83 8.41 0.02
CA ALA A 94 19.96 9.27 -0.31
C ALA A 94 20.79 9.73 0.90
N GLN A 95 20.38 9.38 2.14
CA GLN A 95 20.97 9.88 3.39
C GLN A 95 21.20 11.39 3.39
N ARG A 96 20.32 12.16 2.71
CA ARG A 96 20.40 13.61 2.71
C ARG A 96 19.77 14.12 4.00
N SER A 97 20.50 14.95 4.73
CA SER A 97 20.11 15.47 6.04
C SER A 97 19.03 16.56 5.99
N PHE A 98 18.31 16.69 4.87
CA PHE A 98 17.38 17.79 4.66
C PHE A 98 15.95 17.26 4.61
N ASP A 99 15.07 17.94 5.36
CA ASP A 99 13.61 17.89 5.33
C ASP A 99 12.87 16.55 5.40
N VAL A 100 13.51 15.44 5.78
CA VAL A 100 12.79 14.19 6.16
C VAL A 100 11.71 14.46 7.22
N GLY A 101 11.99 15.33 8.20
CA GLY A 101 11.00 15.74 9.20
C GLY A 101 9.83 16.52 8.59
N LEU A 102 10.12 17.48 7.71
CA LEU A 102 9.09 18.25 7.01
C LEU A 102 8.23 17.35 6.10
N LEU A 103 8.85 16.41 5.38
CA LEU A 103 8.14 15.45 4.55
C LEU A 103 7.27 14.51 5.38
N ARG A 104 7.67 14.15 6.61
CA ARG A 104 6.83 13.40 7.54
C ARG A 104 5.63 14.22 8.01
N ASP A 105 5.81 15.50 8.34
CA ASP A 105 4.71 16.39 8.72
C ASP A 105 3.72 16.60 7.55
N VAL A 106 4.24 16.81 6.34
CA VAL A 106 3.40 16.93 5.12
C VAL A 106 2.70 15.60 4.84
N LEU A 107 3.38 14.48 5.00
CA LEU A 107 2.79 13.16 4.86
C LEU A 107 1.65 12.94 5.86
N GLU A 108 1.84 13.33 7.11
CA GLU A 108 0.80 13.24 8.14
C GLU A 108 -0.44 14.08 7.76
N SER A 109 -0.22 15.31 7.30
CA SER A 109 -1.26 16.22 6.80
C SER A 109 -1.99 15.65 5.58
N ASP A 110 -1.25 15.03 4.65
CA ASP A 110 -1.81 14.37 3.48
C ASP A 110 -2.62 13.13 3.87
N MET A 111 -2.16 12.33 4.85
CA MET A 111 -2.94 11.21 5.37
C MET A 111 -4.26 11.68 5.98
N GLU A 112 -4.26 12.77 6.75
CA GLU A 112 -5.48 13.37 7.28
C GLU A 112 -6.42 13.87 6.18
N SER A 113 -5.86 14.53 5.17
CA SER A 113 -6.59 14.96 3.99
C SER A 113 -7.19 13.77 3.22
N VAL A 114 -6.47 12.64 3.13
CA VAL A 114 -6.98 11.40 2.55
C VAL A 114 -8.11 10.83 3.39
N ILE A 115 -7.97 10.78 4.71
CA ILE A 115 -9.02 10.29 5.61
C ILE A 115 -10.30 11.12 5.43
N ALA A 116 -10.18 12.46 5.40
CA ALA A 116 -11.31 13.36 5.21
C ALA A 116 -11.97 13.23 3.83
N SER A 117 -11.15 13.18 2.76
CA SER A 117 -11.65 13.15 1.38
C SER A 117 -12.13 11.77 0.92
N CYS A 118 -11.44 10.69 1.30
CA CYS A 118 -11.75 9.32 0.89
C CYS A 118 -12.58 8.53 1.90
N GLY A 119 -12.68 8.98 3.16
CA GLY A 119 -13.40 8.25 4.21
C GLY A 119 -14.89 8.08 3.90
N ARG A 120 -15.52 9.12 3.34
CA ARG A 120 -16.93 9.07 2.90
C ARG A 120 -17.14 8.09 1.74
N ASP A 121 -16.23 8.10 0.78
CA ASP A 121 -16.26 7.24 -0.40
C ASP A 121 -16.12 5.76 -0.01
N ALA A 122 -15.18 5.46 0.91
CA ALA A 122 -15.01 4.11 1.45
C ALA A 122 -16.24 3.65 2.24
N ARG A 123 -16.87 4.52 3.04
CA ARG A 123 -18.13 4.18 3.73
C ARG A 123 -19.28 3.91 2.76
N THR A 124 -19.38 4.73 1.70
CA THR A 124 -20.37 4.51 0.64
C THR A 124 -20.17 3.16 -0.03
N ALA A 125 -18.91 2.78 -0.30
CA ALA A 125 -18.56 1.46 -0.80
C ALA A 125 -18.92 0.33 0.19
N CYS A 126 -18.69 0.54 1.49
CA CYS A 126 -19.10 -0.41 2.54
C CYS A 126 -20.62 -0.64 2.54
N GLY A 127 -21.43 0.41 2.43
CA GLY A 127 -22.89 0.32 2.28
C GLY A 127 -23.34 -0.31 0.95
N GLY A 128 -22.51 -0.21 -0.09
CA GLY A 128 -22.72 -0.83 -1.40
C GLY A 128 -22.42 -2.34 -1.47
N GLY A 129 -22.17 -3.00 -0.35
CA GLY A 129 -21.98 -4.45 -0.26
C GLY A 129 -20.52 -4.91 -0.16
N VAL A 130 -19.55 -3.99 -0.08
CA VAL A 130 -18.13 -4.37 0.13
C VAL A 130 -17.92 -5.10 1.45
N ALA A 131 -18.66 -4.73 2.50
CA ALA A 131 -18.59 -5.38 3.82
C ALA A 131 -18.90 -6.88 3.78
N GLY A 132 -19.76 -7.32 2.86
CA GLY A 132 -20.17 -8.72 2.71
C GLY A 132 -19.21 -9.59 1.90
N GLN A 133 -18.20 -9.01 1.25
CA GLN A 133 -17.33 -9.76 0.34
C GLN A 133 -16.32 -10.66 1.07
N ASN A 134 -15.81 -10.22 2.23
CA ASN A 134 -15.01 -11.06 3.12
C ASN A 134 -14.98 -10.50 4.55
N ALA A 135 -14.66 -11.35 5.53
CA ALA A 135 -14.65 -10.99 6.95
C ALA A 135 -13.68 -9.83 7.30
N ARG A 136 -12.56 -9.72 6.57
CA ARG A 136 -11.59 -8.63 6.78
C ARG A 136 -12.18 -7.28 6.36
N LEU A 137 -12.84 -7.21 5.21
CA LEU A 137 -13.51 -6.01 4.73
C LEU A 137 -14.71 -5.65 5.61
N GLY A 138 -15.45 -6.65 6.09
CA GLY A 138 -16.51 -6.42 7.09
C GLY A 138 -15.97 -5.75 8.36
N LYS A 139 -14.85 -6.24 8.90
CA LYS A 139 -14.19 -5.62 10.05
C LYS A 139 -13.72 -4.19 9.75
N ILE A 140 -13.10 -3.98 8.60
CA ILE A 140 -12.64 -2.65 8.17
C ILE A 140 -13.83 -1.69 8.04
N CYS A 141 -14.93 -2.11 7.42
CA CYS A 141 -16.13 -1.30 7.29
C CYS A 141 -16.74 -0.91 8.64
N ASN A 142 -16.74 -1.82 9.62
CA ASN A 142 -17.16 -1.50 10.98
C ASN A 142 -16.26 -0.44 11.62
N GLN A 143 -14.94 -0.59 11.51
CA GLN A 143 -13.97 0.39 12.02
C GLN A 143 -14.17 1.78 11.37
N LEU A 144 -14.44 1.83 10.07
CA LEU A 144 -14.71 3.08 9.37
C LEU A 144 -16.02 3.76 9.84
N SER A 145 -17.00 2.98 10.31
CA SER A 145 -18.24 3.51 10.89
C SER A 145 -18.02 4.07 12.31
N GLU A 146 -17.13 3.47 13.10
CA GLU A 146 -16.79 3.95 14.44
C GLU A 146 -16.09 5.32 14.39
N LEU A 147 -15.14 5.51 13.47
CA LEU A 147 -14.40 6.77 13.30
C LEU A 147 -15.28 8.00 13.00
N ASP A 148 -16.43 7.82 12.34
CA ASP A 148 -17.38 8.92 12.05
C ASP A 148 -18.23 9.29 13.27
N SER A 149 -18.34 8.38 14.23
CA SER A 149 -19.11 8.57 15.46
C SER A 149 -18.32 9.36 16.51
N GLU A 150 -16.99 9.30 16.43
CA GLU A 150 -16.07 9.99 17.35
C GLU A 150 -15.92 11.48 16.98
N ASP A 151 -15.89 11.83 15.69
CA ASP A 151 -15.77 13.21 15.20
C ASP A 151 -17.03 14.09 15.46
N GLN A 152 -18.19 13.46 15.71
CA GLN A 152 -19.46 14.16 16.02
C GLN A 152 -19.69 14.37 17.54
N GLY A 153 -18.74 13.99 18.39
CA GLY A 153 -18.90 14.00 19.85
C GLY A 153 -18.47 15.29 20.57
N ASP A 154 -17.75 16.20 19.92
CA ASP A 154 -17.07 17.34 20.56
C ASP A 154 -17.78 18.71 20.42
N ASP A 155 -19.09 18.73 20.12
CA ASP A 155 -19.91 19.96 20.08
C ASP A 155 -20.85 20.14 21.30
N LEU A 156 -20.65 19.40 22.40
CA LEU A 156 -21.41 19.56 23.63
C LEU A 156 -20.50 19.66 24.87
N GLN A 157 -19.83 20.81 25.03
CA GLN A 157 -19.56 21.38 26.36
C GLN A 157 -19.38 22.89 26.35
#